data_AF-A0A371GCF4-F1
#
_entry.id   AF-A0A371GCF4-F1
#
_cell.length_a   1.000
_cell.length_b   1.000
_cell.length_c   1.000
_cell.angle_alpha   90.00
_cell.angle_beta   90.00
_cell.angle_gamma   90.00
#
_symmetry.space_group_name_H-M   'P 1'
#
loop_
_entity.id
_entity.type
_entity.pdbx_description
1 polymer ?
#
loop_
_entity_poly.entity_id
_entity_poly.type
_entity_poly.pdbx_seq_one_letter_code
_entity_poly.pdbx_strand_id
1 'polypeptide(L)'
;MTHHNKVMLLGHSDSYTQDKDMQVTVAFNHFGEGLVQRMPSCRHGYFHVINNDYIQWKMYGDGGSADPTINSQGNMFVAPDNRFSKEVTKHEDA
;
A
#
# COMPACT_ATOMS: atom_id res chain seq x y z
N MET A 1 16.73 8.65 0.69
CA MET A 1 16.64 7.74 -0.48
C MET A 1 15.19 7.32 -0.63
N THR A 2 14.42 7.92 -1.55
CA THR A 2 12.99 7.62 -1.80
C THR A 2 12.71 7.29 -3.28
N HIS A 3 13.72 6.79 -4.00
CA HIS A 3 13.62 6.45 -5.42
C HIS A 3 13.54 4.94 -5.60
N HIS A 4 12.34 4.38 -5.40
CA HIS A 4 12.11 2.95 -5.52
C HIS A 4 10.74 2.65 -6.10
N ASN A 5 10.63 1.59 -6.91
CA ASN A 5 9.36 1.27 -7.56
C ASN A 5 8.42 0.47 -6.64
N LYS A 6 8.88 -0.68 -6.14
CA LYS A 6 8.06 -1.67 -5.44
C LYS A 6 8.43 -1.69 -3.95
N VAL A 7 7.77 -0.86 -3.15
CA VAL A 7 8.24 -0.54 -1.79
C VAL A 7 8.08 -1.70 -0.81
N MET A 8 6.86 -2.22 -0.67
CA MET A 8 6.53 -3.22 0.34
C MET A 8 5.51 -4.22 -0.19
N LEU A 9 5.86 -5.51 -0.18
CA LEU A 9 4.95 -6.60 -0.52
C LEU A 9 4.69 -7.45 0.72
N LEU A 10 3.42 -7.56 1.11
CA LEU A 10 2.96 -8.36 2.25
C LEU A 10 2.00 -9.43 1.74
N GLY A 11 2.49 -10.66 1.66
CA GLY A 11 1.79 -11.78 1.02
C GLY A 11 2.25 -11.98 -0.43
N HIS A 12 2.87 -13.12 -0.70
CA HIS A 12 3.64 -13.33 -1.93
C HIS A 12 2.82 -13.90 -3.10
N SER A 13 1.73 -14.64 -2.80
CA SER A 13 0.95 -15.38 -3.79
C SER A 13 -0.54 -15.40 -3.42
N ASP A 14 -1.39 -15.21 -4.42
CA ASP A 14 -2.85 -15.32 -4.27
C ASP A 14 -3.28 -16.75 -3.89
N SER A 15 -2.48 -17.77 -4.23
CA SER A 15 -2.75 -19.17 -3.87
C SER A 15 -2.30 -19.57 -2.46
N TYR A 16 -1.51 -18.76 -1.77
CA TYR A 16 -0.95 -19.11 -0.46
C TYR A 16 -1.85 -18.64 0.68
N THR A 17 -2.90 -19.41 0.93
CA THR A 17 -3.97 -19.07 1.88
C THR A 17 -3.57 -19.07 3.35
N GLN A 18 -2.37 -19.56 3.69
CA GLN A 18 -1.84 -19.48 5.07
C GLN A 18 -1.56 -18.04 5.52
N ASP A 19 -1.42 -17.11 4.57
CA ASP A 19 -1.25 -15.67 4.86
C ASP A 19 -2.54 -15.01 5.39
N LYS A 20 -3.70 -15.70 5.44
CA LYS A 20 -4.94 -15.15 6.02
C LYS A 20 -4.80 -14.75 7.49
N ASP A 21 -3.94 -15.43 8.23
CA ASP A 21 -3.68 -15.14 9.65
C ASP A 21 -2.58 -14.07 9.84
N MET A 22 -1.97 -13.58 8.76
CA MET A 22 -0.98 -12.51 8.82
C MET A 22 -1.64 -11.22 9.33
N GLN A 23 -1.01 -10.60 10.33
CA GLN A 23 -1.41 -9.31 10.87
C GLN A 23 -0.20 -8.37 10.88
N VAL A 24 -0.34 -7.21 10.24
CA VAL A 24 0.75 -6.22 10.14
C VAL A 24 0.22 -4.84 10.50
N THR A 25 1.03 -4.07 11.21
CA THR A 25 0.82 -2.63 11.40
C THR A 25 1.91 -1.87 10.65
N VAL A 26 1.51 -0.98 9.74
CA VAL A 26 2.39 -0.04 9.04
C VAL A 26 2.12 1.33 9.63
N ALA A 27 3.07 1.85 10.42
CA ALA A 27 2.84 3.09 11.15
C ALA A 27 4.01 4.06 11.11
N PHE A 28 3.69 5.37 11.10
CA PHE A 28 4.65 6.47 11.20
C PHE A 28 5.78 6.45 10.16
N ASN A 29 5.53 5.87 8.98
CA ASN A 29 6.46 5.88 7.85
C ASN A 29 6.31 7.15 7.03
N HIS A 30 7.41 7.57 6.41
CA HIS A 30 7.42 8.61 5.40
C HIS A 30 7.65 7.98 4.01
N PHE A 31 6.57 7.88 3.24
CA PHE A 31 6.58 7.46 1.84
C PHE A 31 6.77 8.68 0.94
N GLY A 32 8.02 9.11 0.82
CA GLY A 32 8.39 10.35 0.15
C GLY A 32 8.43 10.29 -1.38
N GLU A 33 8.78 11.43 -1.98
CA GLU A 33 8.81 11.63 -3.42
C GLU A 33 9.71 10.60 -4.14
N GLY A 34 9.24 10.11 -5.29
CA GLY A 34 9.99 9.19 -6.15
C GLY A 34 9.56 7.74 -6.02
N LEU A 35 8.73 7.42 -5.01
CA LEU A 35 8.11 6.12 -4.85
C LEU A 35 6.99 5.90 -5.87
N VAL A 36 6.88 4.68 -6.39
CA VAL A 36 5.90 4.38 -7.45
C VAL A 36 4.65 3.72 -6.88
N GLN A 37 4.79 2.64 -6.11
CA GLN A 37 3.66 1.79 -5.70
C GLN A 37 4.01 0.88 -4.52
N ARG A 38 2.97 0.19 -4.00
CA ARG A 38 3.04 -0.86 -2.97
C ARG A 38 3.45 -0.32 -1.60
N MET A 39 2.68 0.64 -1.09
CA MET A 39 2.95 1.30 0.19
C MET A 39 1.80 1.12 1.21
N PRO A 40 1.27 -0.10 1.47
CA PRO A 40 1.75 -1.42 1.04
C PRO A 40 0.97 -2.03 -0.13
N SER A 41 1.47 -3.16 -0.67
CA SER A 41 0.67 -4.10 -1.47
C SER A 41 0.44 -5.38 -0.67
N CYS A 42 -0.84 -5.70 -0.43
CA CYS A 42 -1.27 -6.71 0.54
C CYS A 42 -2.01 -7.88 -0.12
N ARG A 43 -1.96 -9.06 0.51
CA ARG A 43 -2.81 -10.22 0.21
C ARG A 43 -3.31 -10.91 1.47
N HIS A 44 -4.53 -11.44 1.42
CA HIS A 44 -5.21 -12.26 2.44
C HIS A 44 -5.42 -11.62 3.83
N GLY A 45 -4.34 -11.30 4.53
CA GLY A 45 -4.33 -10.96 5.95
C GLY A 45 -4.96 -9.61 6.32
N TYR A 46 -4.70 -9.19 7.55
CA TYR A 46 -5.16 -7.92 8.11
C TYR A 46 -4.01 -6.92 8.23
N PHE A 47 -4.24 -5.69 7.78
CA PHE A 47 -3.25 -4.63 7.70
C PHE A 47 -3.80 -3.34 8.29
N HIS A 48 -3.23 -2.88 9.39
CA HIS A 48 -3.52 -1.57 9.95
C HIS A 48 -2.47 -0.57 9.44
N VAL A 49 -2.89 0.34 8.57
CA VAL A 49 -2.04 1.37 7.97
C VAL A 49 -2.38 2.68 8.67
N ILE A 50 -1.53 3.14 9.60
CA ILE A 50 -1.87 4.26 10.50
C ILE A 50 -0.81 5.35 10.58
N ASN A 51 -1.24 6.62 10.48
CA ASN A 51 -0.39 7.80 10.67
C ASN A 51 0.90 7.81 9.82
N ASN A 52 0.84 7.30 8.59
CA ASN A 52 1.92 7.42 7.61
C ASN A 52 1.72 8.68 6.74
N ASP A 53 2.83 9.20 6.23
CA ASP A 53 2.88 10.36 5.33
C ASP A 53 3.21 9.92 3.91
N TYR A 54 2.34 10.21 2.95
CA TYR A 54 2.47 9.83 1.55
C TYR A 54 2.60 11.07 0.67
N ILE A 55 3.70 11.17 -0.06
CA ILE A 55 4.00 12.32 -0.91
C ILE A 55 4.23 11.87 -2.35
N GLN A 56 3.33 12.27 -3.25
CA GLN A 56 3.52 12.21 -4.71
C GLN A 56 3.89 10.82 -5.24
N TRP A 57 3.11 9.78 -4.90
CA TRP A 57 3.28 8.45 -5.51
C TRP A 57 3.07 8.51 -7.03
N LYS A 58 3.70 7.60 -7.79
CA LYS A 58 3.61 7.62 -9.26
C LYS A 58 2.54 6.69 -9.85
N MET A 59 1.95 5.80 -9.06
CA MET A 59 0.88 4.89 -9.50
C MET A 59 -0.25 4.78 -8.48
N TYR A 60 0.03 4.19 -7.30
CA TYR A 60 -0.92 4.10 -6.18
C TYR A 60 -0.16 4.07 -4.85
N GLY A 61 -0.84 4.35 -3.74
CA GLY A 61 -0.33 4.20 -2.38
C GLY A 61 -0.55 2.78 -1.87
N ASP A 62 -1.76 2.55 -1.38
CA ASP A 62 -2.19 1.27 -0.79
C ASP A 62 -2.84 0.40 -1.86
N GLY A 63 -2.54 -0.89 -1.90
CA GLY A 63 -3.21 -1.81 -2.82
C GLY A 63 -3.17 -3.25 -2.38
N GLY A 64 -3.80 -4.13 -3.17
CA GLY A 64 -3.80 -5.56 -2.87
C GLY A 64 -4.64 -6.40 -3.81
N SER A 65 -4.47 -7.72 -3.68
CA SER A 65 -5.20 -8.79 -4.36
C SER A 65 -5.51 -9.90 -3.36
N ALA A 66 -6.39 -10.86 -3.70
CA ALA A 66 -6.76 -11.98 -2.83
C ALA A 66 -7.29 -11.56 -1.44
N ASP A 67 -8.32 -10.70 -1.45
CA ASP A 67 -9.14 -10.33 -0.28
C ASP A 67 -8.39 -9.90 1.01
N PRO A 68 -7.41 -8.98 0.94
CA PRO A 68 -6.80 -8.44 2.14
C PRO A 68 -7.76 -7.48 2.85
N THR A 69 -7.67 -7.39 4.18
CA THR A 69 -8.35 -6.34 4.94
C THR A 69 -7.36 -5.21 5.25
N ILE A 70 -7.53 -4.04 4.65
CA ILE A 70 -6.70 -2.85 4.90
C ILE A 70 -7.52 -1.81 5.67
N ASN A 71 -7.16 -1.58 6.93
CA ASN A 71 -7.70 -0.50 7.75
C ASN A 71 -6.75 0.71 7.69
N SER A 72 -7.12 1.74 6.94
CA SER A 72 -6.31 2.96 6.74
C SER A 72 -6.83 4.09 7.65
N GLN A 73 -6.04 4.56 8.61
CA GLN A 73 -6.47 5.53 9.62
C GLN A 73 -5.43 6.63 9.86
N GLY A 74 -5.85 7.90 9.86
CA GLY A 74 -4.97 9.02 10.21
C GLY A 74 -3.76 9.26 9.28
N ASN A 75 -3.70 8.59 8.13
CA ASN A 75 -2.66 8.82 7.13
C ASN A 75 -2.84 10.17 6.43
N MET A 76 -1.74 10.81 6.03
CA MET A 76 -1.76 12.01 5.20
C MET A 76 -1.39 11.66 3.76
N PHE A 77 -2.23 12.06 2.80
CA PHE A 77 -2.04 11.77 1.39
C PHE A 77 -1.91 13.05 0.57
N VAL A 78 -0.71 13.32 0.06
CA VAL A 78 -0.44 14.42 -0.88
C VAL A 78 -0.34 13.85 -2.29
N ALA A 79 -1.49 13.76 -2.96
CA ALA A 79 -1.62 13.11 -4.27
C ALA A 79 -0.82 13.82 -5.39
N PRO A 80 -0.26 13.06 -6.35
CA PRO A 80 0.50 13.60 -7.48
C PRO A 80 -0.34 14.46 -8.42
N ASP A 81 0.28 15.37 -9.18
CA ASP A 81 -0.45 16.19 -10.18
C ASP A 81 -1.07 15.38 -11.32
N ASN A 82 -0.51 14.20 -11.61
CA ASN A 82 -1.05 13.29 -12.61
C ASN A 82 -2.49 12.89 -12.28
N ARG A 83 -3.44 13.28 -13.13
CA ARG A 83 -4.88 12.97 -13.00
C ARG A 83 -5.19 11.47 -12.91
N PHE A 84 -4.32 10.61 -13.42
CA PHE A 84 -4.50 9.15 -13.42
C PHE A 84 -3.94 8.47 -12.17
N SER A 85 -3.36 9.22 -11.24
CA SER A 85 -2.73 8.70 -10.02
C SER A 85 -3.27 9.36 -8.76
N LYS A 86 -4.48 9.94 -8.84
CA LYS A 86 -5.13 10.61 -7.70
C LYS A 86 -5.71 9.63 -6.68
N GLU A 87 -6.12 8.45 -7.13
CA GLU A 87 -6.63 7.42 -6.25
C GLU A 87 -5.47 6.83 -5.43
N VAL A 88 -5.63 6.82 -4.12
CA VAL A 88 -4.67 6.22 -3.18
C VAL A 88 -4.70 4.70 -3.32
N THR A 89 -5.89 4.15 -3.48
CA THR A 89 -6.19 2.73 -3.46
C THR A 89 -6.03 2.09 -4.84
N LYS A 90 -5.57 0.84 -4.86
CA LYS A 90 -5.69 -0.01 -6.05
C LYS A 90 -6.08 -1.44 -5.68
N HIS A 91 -7.20 -1.90 -6.23
CA HIS A 91 -7.57 -3.31 -6.24
C HIS A 91 -6.91 -3.96 -7.47
N GLU A 92 -6.10 -4.98 -7.25
CA GLU A 92 -5.48 -5.76 -8.31
C GLU A 92 -6.24 -7.07 -8.48
N ASP A 93 -6.45 -7.48 -9.72
CA ASP A 93 -7.08 -8.77 -10.02
C ASP A 93 -6.20 -9.91 -9.49
N ALA A 94 -6.85 -10.93 -8.91
CA ALA A 94 -6.21 -12.15 -8.40
C ALA A 94 -6.04 -13.21 -9.49
#